data_AF-A0A523Z9H6-F1
#
_entry.id   AF-A0A523Z9H6-F1
#
_cell.length_a   1.000
_cell.length_b   1.000
_cell.length_c   1.000
_cell.angle_alpha   90.00
_cell.angle_beta   90.00
_cell.angle_gamma   90.00
#
_symmetry.space_group_name_H-M   'P 1'
#
loop_
_entity.id
_entity.type
_entity.pdbx_description
1 polymer ?
#
loop_
_entity_poly.entity_id
_entity_poly.type
_entity_poly.pdbx_seq_one_letter_code
_entity_poly.pdbx_strand_id
1 'polypeptide(L)'
;MRWTILLMLILSCAREVYTAPPTDFPQIMIENLENGFEFHWIVEREKDGFKSTFVASGEYKGAGDFYLEGTLKVGDTEEPIFEINPYAEINNLTGKRDFVLISHKEDELVYFFTANLSLFSPGGKEGEGKLIIKKERIKKISAKTTDIDWEMNIEPRGQIERKSIEIAGDIDPNILKDRLEYYGQRRVEVKGNRIYFEEVIPINRDGLLFNKGDYSIYAITHTPEGELLLSPDSIESYNRLIEIETEIEDIRVIANERGGYWITVDFTKPVEEVLIGILIDGELFGTGHPGGLSLGFTVKYDRLTKEIYAILKTHADLRKN
;
A
#
# COMPACT_ATOMS: atom_id res chain seq x y z
N MET A 1 -59.27 -50.88 -5.18
CA MET A 1 -58.40 -50.11 -6.09
C MET A 1 -58.92 -48.68 -6.12
N ARG A 2 -58.17 -47.61 -5.93
CA ARG A 2 -56.73 -47.40 -5.73
C ARG A 2 -56.61 -45.99 -5.10
N TRP A 3 -55.94 -45.94 -3.94
CA TRP A 3 -54.92 -44.95 -3.58
C TRP A 3 -55.38 -43.52 -3.29
N THR A 4 -55.57 -43.28 -1.99
CA THR A 4 -55.21 -42.05 -1.27
C THR A 4 -53.93 -41.42 -1.81
N ILE A 5 -54.05 -40.32 -2.54
CA ILE A 5 -52.95 -39.38 -2.73
C ILE A 5 -52.86 -38.57 -1.43
N LEU A 6 -52.20 -39.16 -0.45
CA LEU A 6 -51.67 -38.44 0.70
C LEU A 6 -50.57 -37.54 0.14
N LEU A 7 -50.90 -36.27 -0.10
CA LEU A 7 -49.96 -35.22 -0.43
C LEU A 7 -49.07 -35.01 0.81
N MET A 8 -48.01 -35.81 0.95
CA MET A 8 -46.92 -35.49 1.86
C MET A 8 -46.20 -34.26 1.30
N LEU A 9 -46.70 -33.09 1.68
CA LEU A 9 -45.89 -31.88 1.80
C LEU A 9 -44.84 -32.16 2.88
N ILE A 10 -43.78 -32.87 2.51
CA ILE A 10 -42.52 -32.79 3.24
C ILE A 10 -42.05 -31.37 2.96
N LEU A 11 -42.29 -30.47 3.93
CA LEU A 11 -41.51 -29.25 4.08
C LEU A 11 -40.04 -29.68 4.00
N SER A 12 -39.42 -29.48 2.85
CA SER A 12 -37.98 -29.39 2.76
C SER A 12 -37.60 -28.07 3.41
N CYS A 13 -37.66 -28.04 4.75
CA CYS A 13 -36.72 -27.23 5.51
C CYS A 13 -35.35 -27.84 5.19
N ALA A 14 -34.77 -27.44 4.05
CA ALA A 14 -33.35 -27.52 3.81
C ALA A 14 -32.73 -26.63 4.88
N ARG A 15 -32.54 -27.22 6.07
CA ARG A 15 -31.71 -26.64 7.11
C ARG A 15 -30.33 -26.66 6.48
N GLU A 16 -29.88 -25.51 5.99
CA GLU A 16 -28.52 -25.35 5.51
C GLU A 16 -27.60 -25.96 6.56
N VAL A 17 -26.92 -27.05 6.18
CA VAL A 17 -25.95 -27.70 7.04
C VAL A 17 -24.81 -26.71 7.11
N TYR A 18 -24.69 -26.04 8.25
CA TYR A 18 -23.61 -25.09 8.48
C TYR A 18 -22.28 -25.81 8.25
N THR A 19 -21.55 -25.32 7.26
CA THR A 19 -20.16 -25.71 7.04
C THR A 19 -19.33 -24.65 7.74
N ALA A 20 -18.58 -25.06 8.77
CA ALA A 20 -17.71 -24.14 9.48
C ALA A 20 -16.71 -23.51 8.49
N PRO A 21 -16.42 -22.19 8.60
CA PRO A 21 -15.39 -21.55 7.83
C PRO A 21 -14.04 -22.27 7.99
N PRO A 22 -13.14 -22.16 7.00
CA PRO A 22 -11.76 -22.60 7.14
C PRO A 22 -11.13 -22.08 8.44
N THR A 23 -10.23 -22.87 9.03
CA THR A 23 -9.60 -22.54 10.32
C THR A 23 -8.74 -21.27 10.26
N ASP A 24 -8.23 -20.94 9.08
CA ASP A 24 -7.45 -19.75 8.76
C ASP A 24 -8.31 -18.52 8.40
N PHE A 25 -9.64 -18.66 8.32
CA PHE A 25 -10.55 -17.59 7.93
C PHE A 25 -10.36 -16.28 8.73
N PRO A 26 -10.22 -16.29 10.08
CA PRO A 26 -9.89 -15.08 10.84
C PRO A 26 -8.59 -14.40 10.41
N GLN A 27 -7.56 -15.19 10.12
CA GLN A 27 -6.26 -14.68 9.72
C GLN A 27 -6.35 -14.02 8.33
N ILE A 28 -7.01 -14.65 7.36
CA ILE A 28 -7.25 -14.07 6.03
C ILE A 28 -8.01 -12.73 6.16
N MET A 29 -8.99 -12.67 7.06
CA MET A 29 -9.74 -11.42 7.28
C MET A 29 -8.88 -10.31 7.89
N ILE A 30 -7.92 -10.63 8.75
CA ILE A 30 -6.96 -9.66 9.30
C ILE A 30 -5.98 -9.21 8.22
N GLU A 31 -5.41 -10.14 7.45
CA GLU A 31 -4.51 -9.83 6.33
C GLU A 31 -5.20 -8.93 5.30
N ASN A 32 -6.50 -9.12 5.05
CA ASN A 32 -7.28 -8.25 4.16
C ASN A 32 -7.33 -6.79 4.62
N LEU A 33 -7.20 -6.50 5.92
CA LEU A 33 -7.14 -5.13 6.45
C LEU A 33 -5.86 -4.38 6.03
N GLU A 34 -4.82 -5.08 5.56
CA GLU A 34 -3.63 -4.43 4.99
C GLU A 34 -3.98 -3.51 3.80
N ASN A 35 -5.10 -3.79 3.14
CA ASN A 35 -5.59 -3.01 2.01
C ASN A 35 -6.34 -1.73 2.41
N GLY A 36 -6.51 -1.49 3.71
CA GLY A 36 -7.09 -0.28 4.24
C GLY A 36 -8.48 -0.44 4.84
N PHE A 37 -8.77 0.41 5.82
CA PHE A 37 -10.01 0.43 6.58
C PHE A 37 -10.17 1.77 7.30
N GLU A 38 -11.41 2.12 7.62
CA GLU A 38 -11.71 3.19 8.56
C GLU A 38 -11.91 2.58 9.95
N PHE A 39 -11.52 3.32 10.99
CA PHE A 39 -11.59 2.82 12.36
C PHE A 39 -12.07 3.86 13.35
N HIS A 40 -12.74 3.36 14.38
CA HIS A 40 -12.96 4.06 15.64
C HIS A 40 -12.46 3.17 16.77
N TRP A 41 -11.53 3.69 17.57
CA TRP A 41 -10.73 2.94 18.52
C TRP A 41 -10.83 3.58 19.90
N ILE A 42 -11.18 2.77 20.89
CA ILE A 42 -11.27 3.16 22.29
C ILE A 42 -10.39 2.21 23.10
N VAL A 43 -9.58 2.75 24.01
CA VAL A 43 -8.88 1.97 25.03
C VAL A 43 -9.11 2.61 26.39
N GLU A 44 -9.65 1.84 27.32
CA GLU A 44 -9.80 2.24 28.72
C GLU A 44 -8.83 1.44 29.57
N ARG A 45 -8.19 2.10 30.53
CA ARG A 45 -7.28 1.46 31.48
C ARG A 45 -7.51 1.97 32.88
N GLU A 46 -7.44 1.06 33.85
CA GLU A 46 -7.43 1.38 35.27
C GLU A 46 -6.24 0.72 35.95
N LYS A 47 -5.28 1.52 36.43
CA LYS A 47 -4.10 1.02 37.14
C LYS A 47 -3.90 1.81 38.43
N ASP A 48 -3.78 1.11 39.56
CA ASP A 48 -3.52 1.71 40.88
C ASP A 48 -4.51 2.84 41.23
N GLY A 49 -5.78 2.71 40.78
CA GLY A 49 -6.85 3.70 40.97
C GLY A 49 -6.85 4.87 39.97
N PHE A 50 -5.88 4.93 39.04
CA PHE A 50 -5.84 5.93 37.98
C PHE A 50 -6.51 5.39 36.71
N LYS A 51 -7.48 6.15 36.19
CA LYS A 51 -8.15 5.87 34.92
C LYS A 51 -7.54 6.68 33.79
N SER A 52 -7.26 6.01 32.68
CA SER A 52 -6.87 6.65 31.42
C SER A 52 -7.73 6.14 30.28
N THR A 53 -8.11 7.04 29.38
CA THR A 53 -8.93 6.71 28.21
C THR A 53 -8.25 7.25 26.96
N PHE A 54 -8.03 6.39 25.99
CA PHE A 54 -7.61 6.74 24.65
C PHE A 54 -8.81 6.60 23.71
N VAL A 55 -9.06 7.62 22.90
CA VAL A 55 -10.07 7.59 21.84
C VAL A 55 -9.42 8.08 20.57
N ALA A 56 -9.56 7.32 19.48
CA ALA A 56 -9.07 7.71 18.18
C ALA A 56 -10.02 7.30 17.07
N SER A 57 -9.99 8.06 15.99
CA SER A 57 -10.62 7.69 14.73
C SER A 57 -9.70 8.03 13.58
N GLY A 58 -9.87 7.33 12.47
CA GLY A 58 -9.04 7.59 11.31
C GLY A 58 -9.20 6.57 10.19
N GLU A 59 -8.23 6.60 9.30
CA GLU A 59 -8.19 5.79 8.10
C GLU A 59 -6.80 5.15 7.99
N TYR A 60 -6.76 3.82 7.98
CA TYR A 60 -5.60 3.09 7.52
C TYR A 60 -5.70 2.99 6.00
N LYS A 61 -4.77 3.60 5.28
CA LYS A 61 -4.77 3.59 3.83
C LYS A 61 -4.12 2.34 3.28
N GLY A 62 -3.26 1.67 4.05
CA GLY A 62 -2.54 0.42 3.73
C GLY A 62 -1.03 0.62 3.52
N ALA A 63 -0.25 -0.46 3.51
CA ALA A 63 1.23 -0.41 3.42
C ALA A 63 1.91 0.53 4.44
N GLY A 64 1.29 0.70 5.61
CA GLY A 64 1.80 1.58 6.67
C GLY A 64 1.41 3.04 6.57
N ASP A 65 0.70 3.47 5.52
CA ASP A 65 0.12 4.82 5.41
C ASP A 65 -1.22 4.90 6.18
N PHE A 66 -1.35 5.88 7.07
CA PHE A 66 -2.56 6.10 7.85
C PHE A 66 -2.70 7.57 8.27
N TYR A 67 -3.95 7.95 8.52
CA TYR A 67 -4.32 9.15 9.24
C TYR A 67 -5.02 8.76 10.53
N LEU A 68 -4.62 9.37 11.64
CA LEU A 68 -5.21 9.15 12.95
C LEU A 68 -5.41 10.50 13.65
N GLU A 69 -6.62 10.72 14.14
CA GLU A 69 -6.95 11.80 15.07
C GLU A 69 -7.42 11.14 16.37
N GLY A 70 -6.65 11.31 17.44
CA GLY A 70 -7.00 10.74 18.73
C GLY A 70 -6.50 11.56 19.90
N THR A 71 -7.06 11.28 21.07
CA THR A 71 -6.67 11.88 22.34
C THR A 71 -6.48 10.83 23.42
N LEU A 72 -5.50 11.05 24.29
CA LEU A 72 -5.28 10.30 25.52
C LEU A 72 -5.59 11.20 26.71
N LYS A 73 -6.60 10.80 27.48
CA LYS A 73 -7.00 11.46 28.72
C LYS A 73 -6.45 10.72 29.93
N VAL A 74 -5.76 11.44 30.81
CA VAL A 74 -5.26 10.93 32.11
C VAL A 74 -5.64 11.93 33.20
N GLY A 75 -6.62 11.58 34.02
CA GLY A 75 -7.20 12.52 34.99
C GLY A 75 -7.82 13.73 34.27
N ASP A 76 -7.30 14.93 34.57
CA ASP A 76 -7.74 16.20 33.98
C ASP A 76 -6.90 16.63 32.76
N THR A 77 -5.86 15.88 32.40
CA THR A 77 -4.99 16.16 31.25
C THR A 77 -5.45 15.39 30.02
N GLU A 78 -5.45 16.04 28.86
CA GLU A 78 -5.74 15.43 27.56
C GLU A 78 -4.64 15.78 26.56
N GLU A 79 -4.07 14.78 25.92
CA GLU A 79 -2.96 14.92 24.96
C GLU A 79 -3.34 14.33 23.59
N PRO A 80 -3.05 15.02 22.47
CA PRO A 80 -3.30 14.48 21.14
C PRO A 80 -2.33 13.35 20.80
N ILE A 81 -2.82 12.35 20.07
CA ILE A 81 -2.05 11.22 19.54
C ILE A 81 -2.31 11.11 18.04
N PHE A 82 -1.24 10.90 17.26
CA PHE A 82 -1.30 10.85 15.79
C PHE A 82 -0.40 9.77 15.15
N GLU A 83 0.50 9.12 15.91
CA GLU A 83 1.56 8.27 15.33
C GLU A 83 1.36 6.75 15.54
N ILE A 84 0.20 6.34 16.05
CA ILE A 84 -0.05 4.92 16.33
C ILE A 84 -0.65 4.23 15.10
N ASN A 85 0.11 3.33 14.49
CA ASN A 85 -0.36 2.58 13.33
C ASN A 85 -1.44 1.56 13.75
N PRO A 86 -2.70 1.72 13.29
CA PRO A 86 -3.81 0.87 13.72
C PRO A 86 -3.67 -0.58 13.22
N TYR A 87 -3.14 -0.80 12.01
CA TYR A 87 -2.97 -2.15 11.47
C TYR A 87 -1.84 -2.91 12.17
N ALA A 88 -0.76 -2.21 12.50
CA ALA A 88 0.32 -2.79 13.29
C ALA A 88 -0.20 -3.22 14.68
N GLU A 89 -1.06 -2.42 15.31
CA GLU A 89 -1.64 -2.78 16.60
C GLU A 89 -2.58 -3.99 16.49
N ILE A 90 -3.44 -4.07 15.46
CA ILE A 90 -4.27 -5.26 15.24
C ILE A 90 -3.40 -6.52 15.10
N ASN A 91 -2.31 -6.45 14.32
CA ASN A 91 -1.38 -7.56 14.13
C ASN A 91 -0.67 -7.97 15.43
N ASN A 92 -0.24 -6.98 16.23
CA ASN A 92 0.34 -7.24 17.53
C ASN A 92 -0.69 -7.89 18.46
N LEU A 93 -1.90 -7.33 18.54
CA LEU A 93 -2.99 -7.83 19.38
C LEU A 93 -3.34 -9.28 19.05
N THR A 94 -3.34 -9.64 17.77
CA THR A 94 -3.76 -10.96 17.27
C THR A 94 -2.60 -11.93 17.02
N GLY A 95 -1.38 -11.58 17.45
CA GLY A 95 -0.13 -12.26 17.04
C GLY A 95 -0.02 -13.75 17.35
N LYS A 96 -0.75 -14.28 18.35
CA LYS A 96 -0.78 -15.71 18.68
C LYS A 96 -1.58 -16.57 17.69
N ARG A 97 -2.53 -15.95 16.97
CA ARG A 97 -3.35 -16.58 15.91
C ARG A 97 -4.13 -17.83 16.35
N ASP A 98 -4.45 -17.94 17.64
CA ASP A 98 -5.14 -19.08 18.26
C ASP A 98 -6.68 -18.91 18.27
N PHE A 99 -7.25 -18.63 17.09
CA PHE A 99 -8.68 -18.31 16.96
C PHE A 99 -9.59 -19.53 17.19
N VAL A 100 -10.61 -19.35 18.02
CA VAL A 100 -11.64 -20.35 18.31
C VAL A 100 -13.01 -19.76 18.01
N LEU A 101 -13.77 -20.39 17.11
CA LEU A 101 -15.16 -19.99 16.84
C LEU A 101 -16.02 -20.29 18.07
N ILE A 102 -16.62 -19.26 18.68
CA ILE A 102 -17.45 -19.38 19.89
C ILE A 102 -18.93 -19.11 19.64
N SER A 103 -19.29 -18.43 18.55
CA SER A 103 -20.69 -18.21 18.18
C SER A 103 -20.84 -17.99 16.68
N HIS A 104 -21.95 -18.49 16.14
CA HIS A 104 -22.38 -18.25 14.77
C HIS A 104 -23.88 -17.94 14.74
N LYS A 105 -24.25 -16.82 14.14
CA LYS A 105 -25.64 -16.43 13.92
C LYS A 105 -25.76 -15.75 12.57
N GLU A 106 -26.54 -16.34 11.66
CA GLU A 106 -26.75 -15.83 10.29
C GLU A 106 -25.41 -15.60 9.56
N ASP A 107 -25.07 -14.35 9.26
CA ASP A 107 -23.87 -13.90 8.59
C ASP A 107 -22.77 -13.41 9.56
N GLU A 108 -22.99 -13.55 10.88
CA GLU A 108 -22.10 -13.11 11.94
C GLU A 108 -21.38 -14.29 12.60
N LEU A 109 -20.05 -14.23 12.59
CA LEU A 109 -19.14 -15.18 13.21
C LEU A 109 -18.37 -14.47 14.31
N VAL A 110 -18.29 -15.11 15.48
CA VAL A 110 -17.60 -14.58 16.64
C VAL A 110 -16.50 -15.54 17.04
N TYR A 111 -15.26 -15.05 17.02
CA TYR A 111 -14.08 -15.79 17.41
C TYR A 111 -13.53 -15.25 18.73
N PHE A 112 -13.03 -16.17 19.55
CA PHE A 112 -12.16 -15.88 20.69
C PHE A 112 -10.70 -16.07 20.28
N PHE A 113 -9.77 -15.33 20.90
CA PHE A 113 -8.33 -15.52 20.73
C PHE A 113 -7.56 -15.01 21.97
N THR A 114 -6.31 -15.41 22.12
CA THR A 114 -5.43 -14.85 23.16
C THR A 114 -4.81 -13.55 22.64
N ALA A 115 -5.15 -12.42 23.27
CA ALA A 115 -4.73 -11.10 22.84
C ALA A 115 -3.38 -10.69 23.47
N ASN A 116 -2.52 -9.99 22.72
CA ASN A 116 -1.30 -9.37 23.23
C ASN A 116 -1.43 -7.84 23.28
N LEU A 117 -1.79 -7.30 24.45
CA LEU A 117 -2.01 -5.87 24.65
C LEU A 117 -0.67 -5.16 24.92
N SER A 118 -0.17 -4.37 23.96
CA SER A 118 1.14 -3.71 24.07
C SER A 118 1.07 -2.18 24.16
N LEU A 119 0.00 -1.53 23.66
CA LEU A 119 -0.04 -0.07 23.48
C LEU A 119 0.35 0.77 24.71
N PHE A 120 0.04 0.29 25.92
CA PHE A 120 0.27 1.02 27.17
C PHE A 120 0.96 0.17 28.27
N SER A 121 1.46 -1.02 27.93
CA SER A 121 2.08 -1.94 28.89
C SER A 121 3.50 -2.30 28.44
N PRO A 122 4.56 -1.76 29.08
CA PRO A 122 5.91 -2.23 28.84
C PRO A 122 5.98 -3.74 29.09
N GLY A 123 6.36 -4.51 28.06
CA GLY A 123 6.45 -5.97 28.11
C GLY A 123 5.22 -6.75 27.63
N GLY A 124 4.12 -6.07 27.24
CA GLY A 124 2.89 -6.72 26.76
C GLY A 124 2.10 -7.41 27.89
N LYS A 125 0.77 -7.47 27.78
CA LYS A 125 -0.08 -8.25 28.69
C LYS A 125 -0.99 -9.15 27.90
N GLU A 126 -1.03 -10.43 28.28
CA GLU A 126 -1.97 -11.37 27.68
C GLU A 126 -3.38 -11.11 28.20
N GLY A 127 -4.35 -11.06 27.28
CA GLY A 127 -5.75 -10.81 27.56
C GLY A 127 -6.68 -11.70 26.74
N GLU A 128 -7.97 -11.55 26.99
CA GLU A 128 -9.02 -12.26 26.26
C GLU A 128 -9.46 -11.42 25.05
N GLY A 129 -9.19 -11.91 23.85
CA GLY A 129 -9.57 -11.30 22.60
C GLY A 129 -10.88 -11.84 22.04
N LYS A 130 -11.62 -10.97 21.34
CA LYS A 130 -12.85 -11.30 20.60
C LYS A 130 -12.85 -10.59 19.25
N LEU A 131 -13.08 -11.36 18.20
CA LEU A 131 -13.14 -10.90 16.82
C LEU A 131 -14.54 -11.15 16.27
N ILE A 132 -15.20 -10.12 15.76
CA ILE A 132 -16.53 -10.22 15.14
C ILE A 132 -16.40 -10.00 13.64
N ILE A 133 -16.74 -11.03 12.88
CA ILE A 133 -16.77 -11.01 11.41
C ILE A 133 -18.23 -11.08 10.96
N LYS A 134 -18.67 -10.14 10.14
CA LYS A 134 -20.02 -10.12 9.56
C LYS A 134 -19.96 -9.87 8.06
N LYS A 135 -20.60 -10.72 7.27
CA LYS A 135 -20.54 -10.70 5.78
C LYS A 135 -19.09 -10.69 5.28
N GLU A 136 -18.27 -11.60 5.79
CA GLU A 136 -16.85 -11.75 5.41
C GLU A 136 -16.02 -10.46 5.62
N ARG A 137 -16.37 -9.67 6.63
CA ARG A 137 -15.62 -8.47 7.02
C ARG A 137 -15.51 -8.37 8.51
N ILE A 138 -14.33 -8.00 9.00
CA ILE A 138 -14.17 -7.65 10.40
C ILE A 138 -14.99 -6.40 10.67
N LYS A 139 -15.87 -6.48 11.66
CA LYS A 139 -16.66 -5.34 12.15
C LYS A 139 -16.10 -4.75 13.42
N LYS A 140 -15.56 -5.62 14.26
CA LYS A 140 -15.08 -5.25 15.58
C LYS A 140 -14.02 -6.21 16.05
N ILE A 141 -12.97 -5.66 16.63
CA ILE A 141 -11.96 -6.38 17.39
C ILE A 141 -12.01 -5.80 18.80
N SER A 142 -12.03 -6.64 19.81
CA SER A 142 -11.97 -6.21 21.20
C SER A 142 -11.06 -7.13 22.00
N ALA A 143 -10.40 -6.62 23.02
CA ALA A 143 -9.60 -7.40 23.94
C ALA A 143 -9.67 -6.81 25.34
N LYS A 144 -9.63 -7.67 26.36
CA LYS A 144 -9.70 -7.21 27.75
C LYS A 144 -8.73 -7.96 28.67
N THR A 145 -8.29 -7.26 29.71
CA THR A 145 -7.64 -7.82 30.90
C THR A 145 -8.38 -7.34 32.14
N THR A 146 -7.84 -7.58 33.33
CA THR A 146 -8.39 -7.05 34.59
C THR A 146 -8.41 -5.51 34.64
N ASP A 147 -7.52 -4.86 33.88
CA ASP A 147 -7.14 -3.45 34.00
C ASP A 147 -7.15 -2.70 32.66
N ILE A 148 -7.44 -3.37 31.54
CA ILE A 148 -7.46 -2.78 30.19
C ILE A 148 -8.69 -3.31 29.46
N ASP A 149 -9.44 -2.40 28.84
CA ASP A 149 -10.44 -2.70 27.82
C ASP A 149 -10.00 -2.03 26.52
N TRP A 150 -9.89 -2.80 25.44
CA TRP A 150 -9.42 -2.37 24.13
C TRP A 150 -10.50 -2.72 23.12
N GLU A 151 -10.93 -1.75 22.32
CA GLU A 151 -11.99 -1.95 21.35
C GLU A 151 -11.76 -1.12 20.08
N MET A 152 -11.79 -1.77 18.92
CA MET A 152 -11.76 -1.10 17.63
C MET A 152 -12.94 -1.56 16.77
N ASN A 153 -13.77 -0.60 16.35
CA ASN A 153 -14.78 -0.77 15.33
C ASN A 153 -14.16 -0.50 13.96
N ILE A 154 -14.43 -1.38 13.00
CA ILE A 154 -13.81 -1.37 11.68
C ILE A 154 -14.90 -1.22 10.62
N GLU A 155 -14.75 -0.19 9.80
CA GLU A 155 -15.59 0.07 8.65
C GLU A 155 -14.80 -0.14 7.37
N PRO A 156 -15.45 -0.67 6.31
CA PRO A 156 -14.82 -0.67 5.01
C PRO A 156 -14.52 0.78 4.64
N ARG A 157 -13.28 1.02 4.22
CA ARG A 157 -12.88 2.29 3.65
C ARG A 157 -13.90 2.72 2.60
N GLY A 158 -14.26 4.00 2.60
CA GLY A 158 -15.08 4.60 1.55
C GLY A 158 -14.62 4.14 0.16
N GLN A 159 -15.58 3.93 -0.75
CA GLN A 159 -15.35 3.31 -2.05
C GLN A 159 -14.20 4.01 -2.79
N ILE A 160 -13.01 3.40 -2.84
CA ILE A 160 -11.91 3.91 -3.66
C ILE A 160 -12.33 3.72 -5.11
N GLU A 161 -12.37 4.82 -5.88
CA GLU A 161 -12.69 4.77 -7.30
C GLU A 161 -11.65 3.88 -8.00
N ARG A 162 -12.09 2.72 -8.49
CA ARG A 162 -11.24 1.93 -9.39
C ARG A 162 -11.17 2.67 -10.72
N LYS A 163 -9.98 3.14 -11.06
CA LYS A 163 -9.69 3.71 -12.38
C LYS A 163 -9.23 2.62 -13.33
N SER A 164 -9.31 2.93 -14.61
CA SER A 164 -8.77 2.08 -15.66
C SER A 164 -7.97 2.92 -16.66
N ILE A 165 -6.81 2.41 -17.06
CA ILE A 165 -6.02 2.95 -18.18
C ILE A 165 -6.02 1.91 -19.30
N GLU A 166 -6.13 2.39 -20.54
CA GLU A 166 -5.98 1.55 -21.72
C GLU A 166 -4.50 1.43 -22.07
N ILE A 167 -4.07 0.19 -22.34
CA ILE A 167 -2.69 -0.11 -22.69
C ILE A 167 -2.46 0.42 -24.12
N ALA A 168 -1.58 1.39 -24.27
CA ALA A 168 -1.28 2.02 -25.55
C ALA A 168 -0.16 1.27 -26.28
N GLY A 169 -0.36 0.96 -27.58
CA GLY A 169 0.66 0.35 -28.43
C GLY A 169 1.06 -1.07 -27.99
N ASP A 170 2.34 -1.41 -28.18
CA ASP A 170 2.90 -2.75 -27.94
C ASP A 170 3.58 -2.88 -26.56
N ILE A 171 3.04 -2.21 -25.53
CA ILE A 171 3.57 -2.33 -24.17
C ILE A 171 3.08 -3.64 -23.55
N ASP A 172 4.00 -4.43 -22.98
CA ASP A 172 3.62 -5.62 -22.22
C ASP A 172 2.73 -5.20 -21.02
N PRO A 173 1.53 -5.78 -20.86
CA PRO A 173 0.64 -5.43 -19.77
C PRO A 173 1.24 -5.57 -18.36
N ASN A 174 2.18 -6.50 -18.17
CA ASN A 174 2.85 -6.69 -16.88
C ASN A 174 3.86 -5.56 -16.60
N ILE A 175 4.51 -5.01 -17.63
CA ILE A 175 5.38 -3.84 -17.48
C ILE A 175 4.56 -2.64 -16.99
N LEU A 176 3.39 -2.39 -17.59
CA LEU A 176 2.52 -1.29 -17.14
C LEU A 176 1.94 -1.56 -15.74
N LYS A 177 1.65 -2.82 -15.41
CA LYS A 177 1.26 -3.23 -14.06
C LYS A 177 2.31 -2.87 -13.03
N ASP A 178 3.51 -3.36 -13.21
CA ASP A 178 4.59 -3.16 -12.26
C ASP A 178 4.94 -1.68 -12.15
N ARG A 179 4.91 -0.93 -13.27
CA ARG A 179 5.07 0.53 -13.25
C ARG A 179 3.98 1.23 -12.41
N LEU A 180 2.71 0.86 -12.54
CA LEU A 180 1.65 1.44 -11.72
C LEU A 180 1.80 1.08 -10.23
N GLU A 181 2.28 -0.13 -9.93
CA GLU A 181 2.60 -0.55 -8.56
C GLU A 181 3.78 0.26 -7.99
N TYR A 182 4.90 0.40 -8.72
CA TYR A 182 6.04 1.23 -8.31
C TYR A 182 5.72 2.72 -8.23
N TYR A 183 4.78 3.21 -9.03
CA TYR A 183 4.24 4.57 -8.90
C TYR A 183 3.49 4.76 -7.58
N GLY A 184 2.94 3.67 -7.02
CA GLY A 184 2.24 3.64 -5.73
C GLY A 184 0.73 3.33 -5.84
N GLN A 185 0.24 2.90 -7.00
CA GLN A 185 -1.15 2.44 -7.15
C GLN A 185 -1.34 1.04 -6.57
N ARG A 186 -2.60 0.65 -6.35
CA ARG A 186 -2.92 -0.62 -5.68
C ARG A 186 -3.93 -1.46 -6.42
N ARG A 187 -3.97 -2.74 -6.06
CA ARG A 187 -4.85 -3.76 -6.65
C ARG A 187 -4.85 -3.65 -8.17
N VAL A 188 -3.65 -3.61 -8.73
CA VAL A 188 -3.41 -3.41 -10.15
C VAL A 188 -3.69 -4.72 -10.87
N GLU A 189 -4.73 -4.74 -11.70
CA GLU A 189 -5.22 -5.92 -12.40
C GLU A 189 -5.23 -5.66 -13.90
N VAL A 190 -4.60 -6.56 -14.67
CA VAL A 190 -4.68 -6.56 -16.13
C VAL A 190 -5.91 -7.36 -16.57
N LYS A 191 -6.77 -6.78 -17.42
CA LYS A 191 -7.87 -7.47 -18.09
C LYS A 191 -7.96 -7.05 -19.55
N GLY A 192 -7.56 -7.94 -20.46
CA GLY A 192 -7.49 -7.64 -21.88
C GLY A 192 -6.45 -6.54 -22.15
N ASN A 193 -6.85 -5.48 -22.84
CA ASN A 193 -6.01 -4.31 -23.14
C ASN A 193 -6.16 -3.18 -22.10
N ARG A 194 -6.69 -3.46 -20.91
CA ARG A 194 -6.91 -2.45 -19.86
C ARG A 194 -6.29 -2.90 -18.56
N ILE A 195 -5.78 -1.91 -17.82
CA ILE A 195 -5.30 -2.07 -16.46
C ILE A 195 -6.23 -1.35 -15.51
N TYR A 196 -6.68 -2.04 -14.47
CA TYR A 196 -7.59 -1.53 -13.44
C TYR A 196 -6.82 -1.40 -12.14
N PHE A 197 -6.99 -0.29 -11.43
CA PHE A 197 -6.28 -0.07 -10.17
C PHE A 197 -7.11 0.80 -9.24
N GLU A 198 -6.85 0.67 -7.95
CA GLU A 198 -7.30 1.61 -6.94
C GLU A 198 -6.37 2.81 -6.94
N GLU A 199 -6.93 3.99 -7.21
CA GLU A 199 -6.15 5.21 -7.22
C GLU A 199 -5.79 5.63 -5.79
N VAL A 200 -4.50 5.55 -5.48
CA VAL A 200 -3.93 6.03 -4.21
C VAL A 200 -3.26 7.39 -4.40
N ILE A 201 -2.52 7.54 -5.50
CA ILE A 201 -1.88 8.79 -5.90
C ILE A 201 -2.61 9.31 -7.14
N PRO A 202 -3.17 10.53 -7.13
CA PRO A 202 -3.95 11.03 -8.26
C PRO A 202 -3.20 10.99 -9.59
N ILE A 203 -3.73 10.22 -10.54
CA ILE A 203 -3.39 10.29 -11.95
C ILE A 203 -4.42 11.23 -12.57
N ASN A 204 -3.95 12.43 -12.97
CA ASN A 204 -4.78 13.46 -13.58
C ASN A 204 -5.54 12.94 -14.81
N ARG A 205 -6.52 13.72 -15.29
CA ARG A 205 -7.35 13.35 -16.46
C ARG A 205 -6.54 12.93 -17.70
N ASP A 206 -5.34 13.46 -17.87
CA ASP A 206 -4.48 13.18 -19.01
C ASP A 206 -3.68 11.86 -18.89
N GLY A 207 -3.88 11.08 -17.83
CA GLY A 207 -3.19 9.80 -17.62
C GLY A 207 -1.78 9.97 -17.06
N LEU A 208 -0.93 8.96 -17.28
CA LEU A 208 0.50 8.99 -16.95
C LEU A 208 1.24 10.03 -17.80
N LEU A 209 2.34 10.60 -17.30
CA LEU A 209 3.19 11.53 -18.07
C LEU A 209 3.86 10.82 -19.26
N PHE A 210 4.25 9.56 -19.08
CA PHE A 210 4.89 8.76 -20.13
C PHE A 210 3.98 7.63 -20.57
N ASN A 211 3.71 7.53 -21.87
CA ASN A 211 2.85 6.49 -22.40
C ASN A 211 3.61 5.17 -22.57
N LYS A 212 4.86 5.19 -23.03
CA LYS A 212 5.67 3.97 -23.23
C LYS A 212 6.54 3.68 -22.02
N GLY A 213 7.28 4.69 -21.56
CA GLY A 213 8.25 4.51 -20.48
C GLY A 213 9.48 3.71 -20.92
N ASP A 214 9.93 3.95 -22.15
CA ASP A 214 11.21 3.40 -22.64
C ASP A 214 12.34 4.31 -22.18
N TYR A 215 13.42 3.74 -21.64
CA TYR A 215 14.59 4.52 -21.25
C TYR A 215 15.79 4.23 -22.15
N SER A 216 16.70 5.19 -22.23
CA SER A 216 18.01 5.03 -22.87
C SER A 216 19.05 5.89 -22.16
N ILE A 217 20.31 5.48 -22.23
CA ILE A 217 21.43 6.16 -21.58
C ILE A 217 22.40 6.61 -22.66
N TYR A 218 22.76 7.90 -22.65
CA TYR A 218 23.64 8.48 -23.65
C TYR A 218 24.80 9.21 -23.00
N ALA A 219 25.97 9.10 -23.62
CA ALA A 219 27.03 10.09 -23.46
C ALA A 219 26.55 11.40 -24.09
N ILE A 220 26.66 12.50 -23.35
CA ILE A 220 26.18 13.81 -23.80
C ILE A 220 27.27 14.88 -23.65
N THR A 221 27.12 15.97 -24.40
CA THR A 221 27.96 17.16 -24.24
C THR A 221 27.11 18.41 -24.24
N HIS A 222 27.44 19.36 -23.36
CA HIS A 222 26.71 20.62 -23.27
C HIS A 222 27.01 21.50 -24.48
N THR A 223 25.97 22.02 -25.12
CA THR A 223 26.09 22.94 -26.26
C THR A 223 24.86 23.85 -26.34
N PRO A 224 25.02 25.18 -26.51
CA PRO A 224 23.90 26.13 -26.60
C PRO A 224 22.89 25.86 -27.73
N GLU A 225 23.28 25.08 -28.74
CA GLU A 225 22.49 24.77 -29.94
C GLU A 225 22.09 23.28 -29.97
N GLY A 226 22.15 22.60 -28.82
CA GLY A 226 21.99 21.16 -28.78
C GLY A 226 20.57 20.65 -28.99
N GLU A 227 20.45 19.43 -29.50
CA GLU A 227 19.15 18.83 -29.81
C GLU A 227 18.35 18.32 -28.59
N LEU A 228 19.00 18.18 -27.43
CA LEU A 228 18.35 17.76 -26.19
C LEU A 228 18.23 18.90 -25.20
N LEU A 229 17.02 19.13 -24.70
CA LEU A 229 16.76 20.03 -23.58
C LEU A 229 16.54 19.22 -22.31
N LEU A 230 17.18 19.63 -21.22
CA LEU A 230 16.92 19.03 -19.91
C LEU A 230 15.52 19.42 -19.42
N SER A 231 14.61 18.46 -19.40
CA SER A 231 13.21 18.67 -19.06
C SER A 231 12.99 18.70 -17.54
N PRO A 232 11.96 19.41 -17.04
CA PRO A 232 11.00 20.24 -17.79
C PRO A 232 11.36 21.73 -17.87
N ASP A 233 12.28 22.24 -17.05
CA ASP A 233 12.47 23.69 -16.84
C ASP A 233 13.88 24.22 -17.18
N SER A 234 14.72 23.44 -17.88
CA SER A 234 16.09 23.88 -18.18
C SER A 234 16.17 24.66 -19.49
N ILE A 235 17.06 25.65 -19.51
CA ILE A 235 17.55 26.32 -20.73
C ILE A 235 18.81 25.65 -21.27
N GLU A 236 19.37 24.68 -20.52
CA GLU A 236 20.57 23.95 -20.92
C GLU A 236 20.23 22.98 -22.04
N SER A 237 21.11 22.96 -23.04
CA SER A 237 21.00 22.11 -24.21
C SER A 237 22.22 21.21 -24.35
N TYR A 238 22.00 20.03 -24.91
CA TYR A 238 22.97 18.94 -24.99
C TYR A 238 22.90 18.25 -26.34
N ASN A 239 24.04 17.74 -26.82
CA ASN A 239 24.09 16.80 -27.94
C ASN A 239 24.26 15.37 -27.43
N ARG A 240 23.60 14.42 -28.10
CA ARG A 240 23.89 12.99 -28.02
C ARG A 240 25.23 12.74 -28.70
N LEU A 241 26.09 12.00 -28.04
CA LEU A 241 27.34 11.52 -28.61
C LEU A 241 27.22 10.05 -28.98
N ILE A 242 27.02 9.20 -27.98
CA ILE A 242 27.06 7.75 -28.09
C ILE A 242 26.03 7.16 -27.13
N GLU A 243 25.29 6.14 -27.57
CA GLU A 243 24.44 5.35 -26.68
C GLU A 243 25.30 4.42 -25.83
N ILE A 244 25.10 4.45 -24.51
CA ILE A 244 25.89 3.68 -23.56
C ILE A 244 25.17 2.35 -23.31
N GLU A 245 25.78 1.26 -23.75
CA GLU A 245 25.29 -0.11 -23.52
C GLU A 245 25.55 -0.56 -22.07
N THR A 246 24.84 0.06 -21.12
CA THR A 246 24.80 -0.35 -19.71
C THR A 246 23.36 -0.55 -19.25
N GLU A 247 23.18 -1.29 -18.16
CA GLU A 247 21.87 -1.60 -17.60
C GLU A 247 21.74 -0.99 -16.21
N ILE A 248 20.50 -0.68 -15.82
CA ILE A 248 20.20 -0.20 -14.48
C ILE A 248 20.06 -1.40 -13.54
N GLU A 249 20.83 -1.41 -12.47
CA GLU A 249 20.78 -2.43 -11.42
C GLU A 249 19.72 -2.11 -10.34
N ASP A 250 19.70 -0.85 -9.89
CA ASP A 250 18.75 -0.36 -8.90
C ASP A 250 18.60 1.18 -8.95
N ILE A 251 17.53 1.67 -8.32
CA ILE A 251 17.20 3.10 -8.28
C ILE A 251 16.79 3.47 -6.86
N ARG A 252 17.33 4.60 -6.39
CA ARG A 252 17.00 5.17 -5.08
C ARG A 252 16.53 6.61 -5.24
N VAL A 253 15.52 6.99 -4.49
CA VAL A 253 14.97 8.35 -4.45
C VAL A 253 14.99 8.85 -3.02
N ILE A 254 15.54 10.05 -2.82
CA ILE A 254 15.63 10.71 -1.51
C ILE A 254 15.05 12.12 -1.65
N ALA A 255 14.17 12.52 -0.73
CA ALA A 255 13.69 13.90 -0.70
C ALA A 255 14.85 14.85 -0.36
N ASN A 256 14.99 15.93 -1.12
CA ASN A 256 16.02 16.94 -0.89
C ASN A 256 15.53 17.98 0.13
N GLU A 257 16.36 18.31 1.12
CA GLU A 257 16.08 19.34 2.15
C GLU A 257 15.73 20.71 1.56
N ARG A 258 16.18 21.00 0.33
CA ARG A 258 15.92 22.25 -0.40
C ARG A 258 14.67 22.20 -1.29
N GLY A 259 13.88 21.14 -1.20
CA GLY A 259 12.76 20.85 -2.09
C GLY A 259 13.18 20.05 -3.32
N GLY A 260 12.27 19.23 -3.83
CA GLY A 260 12.54 18.27 -4.90
C GLY A 260 13.14 16.96 -4.40
N TYR A 261 13.67 16.17 -5.32
CA TYR A 261 14.08 14.79 -5.11
C TYR A 261 15.45 14.55 -5.73
N TRP A 262 16.31 13.83 -5.01
CA TRP A 262 17.56 13.30 -5.52
C TRP A 262 17.33 11.86 -5.98
N ILE A 263 17.57 11.60 -7.26
CA ILE A 263 17.50 10.27 -7.86
C ILE A 263 18.92 9.77 -8.05
N THR A 264 19.20 8.59 -7.51
CA THR A 264 20.43 7.85 -7.77
C THR A 264 20.09 6.61 -8.59
N VAL A 265 20.73 6.45 -9.74
CA VAL A 265 20.61 5.30 -10.62
C VAL A 265 21.92 4.53 -10.56
N ASP A 266 21.86 3.29 -10.11
CA ASP A 266 23.01 2.39 -10.01
C ASP A 266 23.03 1.50 -11.26
N PHE A 267 24.19 1.32 -11.87
CA PHE A 267 24.40 0.59 -13.12
C PHE A 267 25.11 -0.74 -12.87
N THR A 268 24.84 -1.73 -13.73
CA THR A 268 25.48 -3.05 -13.64
C THR A 268 26.96 -3.04 -14.01
N LYS A 269 27.42 -2.03 -14.75
CA LYS A 269 28.81 -1.85 -15.17
C LYS A 269 29.25 -0.40 -15.01
N PRO A 270 30.53 -0.14 -14.70
CA PRO A 270 31.04 1.22 -14.60
C PRO A 270 30.88 1.96 -15.92
N VAL A 271 30.51 3.23 -15.82
CA VAL A 271 30.36 4.15 -16.95
C VAL A 271 31.56 5.09 -16.92
N GLU A 272 32.32 5.14 -18.01
CA GLU A 272 33.59 5.89 -18.09
C GLU A 272 33.40 7.30 -18.67
N GLU A 273 32.24 7.55 -19.24
CA GLU A 273 31.90 8.79 -19.90
C GLU A 273 31.80 9.94 -18.90
N VAL A 274 32.39 11.08 -19.28
CA VAL A 274 32.48 12.25 -18.40
C VAL A 274 31.10 12.77 -18.01
N LEU A 275 30.17 12.83 -18.96
CA LEU A 275 28.83 13.36 -18.74
C LEU A 275 27.82 12.47 -19.45
N ILE A 276 26.80 12.05 -18.72
CA ILE A 276 25.77 11.16 -19.22
C ILE A 276 24.38 11.73 -19.01
N GLY A 277 23.46 11.30 -19.88
CA GLY A 277 22.05 11.65 -19.87
C GLY A 277 21.17 10.40 -19.82
N ILE A 278 20.13 10.43 -18.99
CA ILE A 278 19.03 9.46 -19.01
C ILE A 278 17.86 10.08 -19.74
N LEU A 279 17.48 9.42 -20.83
CA LEU A 279 16.33 9.79 -21.64
C LEU A 279 15.17 8.83 -21.35
N ILE A 280 13.96 9.36 -21.25
CA ILE A 280 12.72 8.59 -21.14
C ILE A 280 11.79 9.05 -22.26
N ASP A 281 11.28 8.11 -23.05
CA ASP A 281 10.50 8.35 -24.27
C ASP A 281 11.17 9.36 -25.22
N GLY A 282 12.52 9.42 -25.20
CA GLY A 282 13.35 10.29 -26.04
C GLY A 282 13.64 11.68 -25.47
N GLU A 283 13.04 12.05 -24.34
CA GLU A 283 13.26 13.33 -23.64
C GLU A 283 14.29 13.17 -22.51
N LEU A 284 15.19 14.16 -22.36
CA LEU A 284 16.27 14.13 -21.37
C LEU A 284 15.76 14.61 -20.00
N PHE A 285 15.85 13.75 -18.97
CA PHE A 285 15.39 14.08 -17.61
C PHE A 285 16.47 14.07 -16.54
N GLY A 286 17.53 13.30 -16.74
CA GLY A 286 18.63 13.22 -15.79
C GLY A 286 19.95 13.45 -16.49
N THR A 287 20.77 14.36 -15.97
CA THR A 287 22.15 14.59 -16.43
C THR A 287 23.09 14.59 -15.26
N GLY A 288 24.31 14.08 -15.43
CA GLY A 288 25.32 14.18 -14.41
C GLY A 288 26.63 13.47 -14.77
N HIS A 289 27.62 13.68 -13.91
CA HIS A 289 28.90 13.00 -13.99
C HIS A 289 28.78 11.67 -13.22
N PRO A 290 28.95 10.51 -13.89
CA PRO A 290 28.82 9.24 -13.21
C PRO A 290 29.97 9.03 -12.21
N GLY A 291 29.64 8.55 -11.02
CA GLY A 291 30.58 8.12 -9.99
C GLY A 291 31.02 6.67 -10.20
N GLY A 292 31.49 6.34 -11.41
CA GLY A 292 31.76 4.96 -11.81
C GLY A 292 30.48 4.17 -12.05
N LEU A 293 29.94 3.54 -11.02
CA LEU A 293 28.75 2.67 -11.12
C LEU A 293 27.42 3.40 -10.93
N SER A 294 27.40 4.71 -10.71
CA SER A 294 26.16 5.39 -10.37
C SER A 294 26.06 6.79 -10.97
N LEU A 295 24.83 7.21 -11.24
CA LEU A 295 24.47 8.56 -11.64
C LEU A 295 23.52 9.17 -10.63
N GLY A 296 23.85 10.34 -10.12
CA GLY A 296 22.96 11.15 -9.28
C GLY A 296 22.49 12.40 -10.01
N PHE A 297 21.18 12.67 -9.96
CA PHE A 297 20.58 13.91 -10.50
C PHE A 297 19.34 14.32 -9.71
N THR A 298 18.92 15.58 -9.89
CA THR A 298 17.78 16.17 -9.16
C THR A 298 16.55 16.30 -10.05
N VAL A 299 15.38 16.05 -9.47
CA VAL A 299 14.08 16.27 -10.09
C VAL A 299 13.21 17.09 -9.14
N LYS A 300 12.65 18.20 -9.62
CA LYS A 300 11.90 19.15 -8.77
C LYS A 300 10.49 18.66 -8.42
N TYR A 301 9.83 17.98 -9.36
CA TYR A 301 8.40 17.66 -9.27
C TYR A 301 8.18 16.24 -8.75
N ASP A 302 7.35 16.09 -7.71
CA ASP A 302 7.01 14.80 -7.08
C ASP A 302 6.42 13.80 -8.09
N ARG A 303 5.42 14.24 -8.86
CA ARG A 303 4.78 13.40 -9.87
C ARG A 303 5.78 12.90 -10.90
N LEU A 304 6.62 13.78 -11.44
CA LEU A 304 7.64 13.43 -12.42
C LEU A 304 8.66 12.45 -11.82
N THR A 305 9.10 12.70 -10.58
CA THR A 305 10.03 11.82 -9.85
C THR A 305 9.47 10.41 -9.71
N LYS A 306 8.20 10.27 -9.28
CA LYS A 306 7.53 8.97 -9.14
C LYS A 306 7.41 8.23 -10.45
N GLU A 307 7.11 8.93 -11.55
CA GLU A 307 7.02 8.29 -12.87
C GLU A 307 8.39 7.87 -13.40
N ILE A 308 9.42 8.71 -13.26
CA ILE A 308 10.81 8.36 -13.60
C ILE A 308 11.24 7.12 -12.79
N TYR A 309 11.04 7.15 -11.48
CA TYR A 309 11.36 6.02 -10.60
C TYR A 309 10.65 4.74 -11.05
N ALA A 310 9.33 4.79 -11.25
CA ALA A 310 8.55 3.63 -11.63
C ALA A 310 9.00 3.03 -12.97
N ILE A 311 9.32 3.86 -13.95
CA ILE A 311 9.85 3.43 -15.25
C ILE A 311 11.18 2.71 -15.07
N LEU A 312 12.17 3.39 -14.49
CA LEU A 312 13.52 2.85 -14.38
C LEU A 312 13.53 1.58 -13.51
N LYS A 313 12.74 1.54 -12.43
CA LYS A 313 12.64 0.39 -11.53
C LYS A 313 12.02 -0.83 -12.19
N THR A 314 10.99 -0.63 -13.00
CA THR A 314 10.39 -1.71 -13.80
C THR A 314 11.44 -2.35 -14.71
N HIS A 315 12.24 -1.54 -15.41
CA HIS A 315 13.31 -2.04 -16.28
C HIS A 315 14.43 -2.77 -15.52
N ALA A 316 14.82 -2.28 -14.34
CA ALA A 316 15.84 -2.91 -13.51
C ALA A 316 15.42 -4.31 -13.00
N ASP A 317 14.13 -4.49 -12.68
CA ASP A 317 13.65 -5.75 -12.12
C ASP A 317 13.25 -6.78 -13.21
N LEU A 318 12.85 -6.34 -14.42
CA LEU A 318 12.59 -7.24 -15.56
C LEU A 318 13.80 -8.12 -15.93
N ARG A 319 15.02 -7.64 -15.73
CA ARG A 319 16.25 -8.38 -16.10
C ARG A 319 16.77 -9.31 -15.01
N LYS A 320 16.18 -9.29 -13.81
CA LYS A 320 16.53 -10.20 -12.71
C LYS A 320 15.77 -11.53 -12.78
N ASN A 321 14.73 -11.61 -13.61
CA ASN A 321 13.90 -12.79 -13.87
C ASN A 321 14.27 -13.44 -15.21
#